data_AF-A0A2P8AE60-F1
#
_entry.id   AF-A0A2P8AE60-F1
#
_cell.length_a   1.000
_cell.length_b   1.000
_cell.length_c   1.000
_cell.angle_alpha   90.00
_cell.angle_beta   90.00
_cell.angle_gamma   90.00
#
_symmetry.space_group_name_H-M   'P 1'
#
loop_
_entity.id
_entity.type
_entity.pdbx_description
1 polymer ?
#
loop_
_entity_poly.entity_id
_entity_poly.type
_entity_poly.pdbx_seq_one_letter_code
_entity_poly.pdbx_strand_id
1 'polypeptide(L)'
;MCIALLTTSHHQYAFILASNRDEFLSRPTAPADWWDPPNTHVLGGRDLQRDIRGTWLGITKQGRIGCLTNFRESEGQPVSGLKSRGGIVNSFLTTAPDSRESTTDSARRIVEEDGVNDVGGFSLLFGRLTRPDQTGVAEGLAIISNRTPDVSGVTWIAQRPGETHGLSNSHFGDSTWPKVTTGERLLKQVVDEHAQKSGATENELVDQIFHTLSVDTLPRRKSGEDWEIYVLQLRNSIFIPKVGGQAEKLASDEVHAAQSIHKVESRSEREDLAGVYATQKQTVILVDHDGNVTFTEKTLYTRNGNANGGEEDVRTFKFPIEGW
;
A
#
# COMPACT_ATOMS: atom_id res chain seq x y z
N MET A 1 -4.49 -7.47 -5.77
CA MET A 1 -4.38 -7.77 -4.35
C MET A 1 -3.15 -7.06 -3.83
N CYS A 2 -3.24 -5.90 -3.15
CA CYS A 2 -2.06 -5.15 -2.71
C CYS A 2 -1.05 -5.95 -1.85
N ILE A 3 0.21 -5.50 -1.82
CA ILE A 3 1.24 -6.00 -0.89
C ILE A 3 2.03 -4.82 -0.32
N ALA A 4 2.49 -4.95 0.91
CA ALA A 4 3.56 -4.13 1.45
C ALA A 4 4.60 -5.01 2.14
N LEU A 5 5.86 -4.68 1.94
CA LEU A 5 7.03 -5.34 2.50
C LEU A 5 7.84 -4.27 3.20
N LEU A 6 8.36 -4.56 4.40
CA LEU A 6 9.20 -3.63 5.12
C LEU A 6 10.38 -4.31 5.79
N THR A 7 11.40 -3.53 6.08
CA THR A 7 12.53 -3.99 6.87
C THR A 7 13.26 -2.87 7.60
N THR A 8 13.82 -3.21 8.75
CA THR A 8 14.72 -2.39 9.58
C THR A 8 16.14 -2.99 9.64
N SER A 9 16.50 -3.86 8.68
CA SER A 9 17.74 -4.65 8.70
C SER A 9 18.93 -3.99 8.00
N HIS A 10 18.74 -2.89 7.27
CA HIS A 10 19.81 -2.30 6.47
C HIS A 10 20.69 -1.37 7.31
N HIS A 11 22.01 -1.44 7.15
CA HIS A 11 22.98 -0.69 7.98
C HIS A 11 23.03 0.83 7.72
N GLN A 12 22.51 1.29 6.59
CA GLN A 12 22.40 2.73 6.24
C GLN A 12 20.97 3.27 6.40
N TYR A 13 19.97 2.39 6.42
CA TYR A 13 18.56 2.77 6.40
C TYR A 13 17.86 2.21 7.63
N ALA A 14 17.40 3.10 8.51
CA ALA A 14 16.63 2.73 9.69
C ALA A 14 15.31 2.04 9.32
N PHE A 15 14.73 2.40 8.17
CA PHE A 15 13.47 1.84 7.71
C PHE A 15 13.40 1.81 6.18
N ILE A 16 12.89 0.71 5.63
CA ILE A 16 12.59 0.52 4.22
C ILE A 16 11.17 -0.01 4.10
N LEU A 17 10.36 0.57 3.22
CA LEU A 17 9.04 0.07 2.82
C LEU A 17 8.96 -0.05 1.29
N ALA A 18 8.37 -1.14 0.81
CA ALA A 18 8.08 -1.39 -0.59
C ALA A 18 6.62 -1.84 -0.72
N SER A 19 5.85 -1.29 -1.66
CA SER A 19 4.42 -1.63 -1.79
C SER A 19 3.93 -1.63 -3.24
N ASN A 20 3.05 -2.57 -3.58
CA ASN A 20 2.23 -2.52 -4.78
C ASN A 20 0.77 -2.20 -4.42
N ARG A 21 0.20 -1.23 -5.14
CA ARG A 21 -1.24 -1.06 -5.24
C ARG A 21 -1.76 -1.78 -6.46
N ASP A 22 -2.49 -2.85 -6.22
CA ASP A 22 -3.19 -3.59 -7.26
C ASP A 22 -4.67 -3.25 -7.23
N GLU A 23 -5.20 -2.83 -8.37
CA GLU A 23 -6.58 -2.37 -8.46
C GLU A 23 -7.06 -2.32 -9.92
N PHE A 24 -8.38 -2.22 -10.13
CA PHE A 24 -8.98 -1.99 -11.44
C PHE A 24 -8.46 -0.70 -12.08
N LEU A 25 -7.94 -0.78 -13.31
CA LEU A 25 -7.39 0.36 -14.05
C LEU A 25 -8.43 1.46 -14.31
N SER A 26 -9.71 1.10 -14.33
CA SER A 26 -10.82 2.05 -14.42
C SER A 26 -11.00 2.91 -13.16
N ARG A 27 -10.45 2.49 -12.01
CA ARG A 27 -10.55 3.22 -10.74
C ARG A 27 -9.55 4.38 -10.73
N PRO A 28 -10.03 5.63 -10.78
CA PRO A 28 -9.15 6.78 -10.96
C PRO A 28 -8.31 7.04 -9.71
N THR A 29 -7.03 7.37 -9.91
CA THR A 29 -6.10 7.79 -8.86
C THR A 29 -5.29 9.02 -9.30
N ALA A 30 -4.84 9.81 -8.32
CA ALA A 30 -3.78 10.79 -8.52
C ALA A 30 -2.44 10.15 -8.08
N PRO A 31 -1.33 10.44 -8.79
CA PRO A 31 0.00 10.02 -8.36
C PRO A 31 0.39 10.66 -7.03
N ALA A 32 1.41 10.11 -6.39
CA ALA A 32 1.96 10.68 -5.17
C ALA A 32 2.43 12.12 -5.40
N ASP A 33 1.98 13.00 -4.50
CA ASP A 33 2.39 14.40 -4.40
C ASP A 33 2.13 14.88 -2.97
N TRP A 34 2.67 16.05 -2.62
CA TRP A 34 2.25 16.75 -1.41
C TRP A 34 0.78 17.15 -1.56
N TRP A 35 -0.03 16.88 -0.54
CA TRP A 35 -1.46 17.15 -0.61
C TRP A 35 -1.76 18.65 -0.58
N ASP A 36 -2.91 19.04 -1.12
CA ASP A 36 -3.39 20.41 -1.08
C ASP A 36 -3.70 20.87 0.37
N PRO A 37 -3.70 22.19 0.64
CA PRO A 37 -4.16 22.73 1.90
C PRO A 37 -5.54 22.19 2.33
N PRO A 38 -5.74 21.91 3.63
CA PRO A 38 -4.85 22.22 4.76
C PRO A 38 -3.76 21.16 5.04
N ASN A 39 -3.68 20.08 4.27
CA ASN A 39 -2.90 18.88 4.60
C ASN A 39 -1.56 18.81 3.87
N THR A 40 -0.90 19.95 3.63
CA THR A 40 0.37 20.07 2.88
C THR A 40 1.58 19.40 3.55
N HIS A 41 1.39 18.81 4.72
CA HIS A 41 2.39 18.00 5.43
C HIS A 41 2.32 16.52 5.05
N VAL A 42 1.34 16.09 4.24
CA VAL A 42 1.15 14.69 3.83
C VAL A 42 1.62 14.50 2.39
N LEU A 43 2.43 13.46 2.16
CA LEU A 43 2.86 12.97 0.86
C LEU A 43 2.23 11.59 0.60
N GLY A 44 1.57 11.42 -0.54
CA GLY A 44 1.05 10.11 -0.95
C GLY A 44 0.02 10.20 -2.07
N GLY A 45 -0.27 9.08 -2.73
CA GLY A 45 -1.27 9.03 -3.81
C GLY A 45 -2.70 9.22 -3.29
N ARG A 46 -3.62 9.60 -4.18
CA ARG A 46 -5.05 9.82 -3.83
C ARG A 46 -5.95 8.92 -4.67
N ASP A 47 -6.89 8.26 -4.01
CA ASP A 47 -8.03 7.62 -4.68
C ASP A 47 -9.01 8.72 -5.10
N LEU A 48 -9.41 8.75 -6.38
CA LEU A 48 -10.33 9.77 -6.91
C LEU A 48 -11.74 9.23 -7.14
N GLN A 49 -12.02 8.00 -6.73
CA GLN A 49 -13.32 7.35 -6.92
C GLN A 49 -14.37 7.88 -5.95
N ARG A 50 -13.95 8.34 -4.77
CA ARG A 50 -14.81 8.87 -3.71
C ARG A 50 -14.42 10.29 -3.34
N ASP A 51 -15.40 11.11 -2.94
CA ASP A 51 -15.19 12.52 -2.58
C ASP A 51 -14.22 12.72 -1.42
N ILE A 52 -14.21 11.79 -0.45
CA ILE A 52 -13.25 11.79 0.67
C ILE A 52 -11.78 11.70 0.21
N ARG A 53 -11.57 11.26 -1.04
CA ARG A 53 -10.28 11.01 -1.66
C ARG A 53 -9.33 10.24 -0.74
N GLY A 54 -9.65 8.98 -0.44
CA GLY A 54 -8.84 8.17 0.47
C GLY A 54 -7.40 7.96 -0.04
N THR A 55 -6.48 7.51 0.82
CA THR A 55 -5.15 7.03 0.39
C THR A 55 -4.91 5.58 0.78
N TRP A 56 -4.03 4.91 0.05
CA TRP A 56 -3.57 3.55 0.37
C TRP A 56 -2.18 3.56 1.02
N LEU A 57 -1.36 4.58 0.75
CA LEU A 57 -0.03 4.73 1.29
C LEU A 57 0.32 6.22 1.35
N GLY A 58 0.80 6.68 2.50
CA GLY A 58 1.37 8.01 2.64
C GLY A 58 2.31 8.13 3.83
N ILE A 59 3.13 9.17 3.78
CA ILE A 59 4.05 9.58 4.85
C ILE A 59 3.94 11.09 5.06
N THR A 60 4.06 11.55 6.30
CA THR A 60 4.05 12.98 6.63
C THR A 60 5.47 13.51 6.86
N LYS A 61 5.62 14.83 6.82
CA LYS A 61 6.87 15.49 7.25
C LYS A 61 7.23 15.17 8.71
N GLN A 62 6.26 14.81 9.55
CA GLN A 62 6.46 14.43 10.96
C GLN A 62 6.71 12.93 11.15
N GLY A 63 6.92 12.17 10.06
CA GLY A 63 7.24 10.75 10.12
C GLY A 63 6.03 9.83 10.36
N ARG A 64 4.79 10.34 10.43
CA ARG A 64 3.60 9.48 10.40
C ARG A 64 3.52 8.77 9.06
N ILE A 65 3.52 7.44 9.07
CA ILE A 65 3.38 6.59 7.88
C ILE A 65 2.15 5.71 8.03
N GLY A 66 1.40 5.52 6.94
CA GLY A 66 0.23 4.64 6.91
C GLY A 66 0.16 3.90 5.59
N CYS A 67 -0.01 2.59 5.64
CA CYS A 67 -0.09 1.70 4.49
C CYS A 67 -1.24 0.70 4.67
N LEU A 68 -2.19 0.70 3.73
CA LEU A 68 -3.41 -0.09 3.78
C LEU A 68 -3.43 -1.16 2.69
N THR A 69 -3.73 -2.39 3.09
CA THR A 69 -4.12 -3.48 2.19
C THR A 69 -5.56 -3.88 2.46
N ASN A 70 -6.36 -3.96 1.39
CA ASN A 70 -7.75 -4.43 1.50
C ASN A 70 -7.76 -5.90 1.92
N PHE A 71 -8.63 -6.36 2.81
CA PHE A 71 -8.80 -7.79 3.05
C PHE A 71 -9.57 -8.42 1.90
N ARG A 72 -9.25 -9.67 1.57
CA ARG A 72 -10.07 -10.47 0.68
C ARG A 72 -11.18 -11.12 1.50
N GLU A 73 -12.42 -10.73 1.25
CA GLU A 73 -13.58 -11.40 1.84
C GLU A 73 -13.90 -12.69 1.06
N SER A 74 -14.41 -13.69 1.77
CA SER A 74 -15.07 -14.85 1.15
C SER A 74 -16.42 -14.42 0.57
N GLU A 75 -16.95 -15.15 -0.41
CA GLU A 75 -18.25 -14.85 -1.03
C GLU A 75 -19.37 -14.62 -0.01
N GLY A 76 -20.21 -13.62 -0.26
CA GLY A 76 -21.41 -13.31 0.52
C GLY A 76 -21.26 -12.24 1.61
N GLN A 77 -20.05 -11.70 1.84
CA GLN A 77 -19.85 -10.55 2.73
C GLN A 77 -19.85 -9.23 1.93
N PRO A 78 -20.54 -8.18 2.37
CA PRO A 78 -20.56 -6.91 1.66
C PRO A 78 -19.14 -6.32 1.57
N VAL A 79 -18.59 -6.27 0.36
CA VAL A 79 -17.25 -5.73 0.06
C VAL A 79 -17.20 -4.20 0.25
N SER A 80 -18.36 -3.53 0.20
CA SER A 80 -18.48 -2.08 0.41
C SER A 80 -19.03 -1.76 1.79
N GLY A 81 -18.14 -1.45 2.74
CA GLY A 81 -18.51 -0.67 3.91
C GLY A 81 -19.01 0.73 3.51
N LEU A 82 -19.94 1.28 4.29
CA LEU A 82 -20.42 2.66 4.15
C LEU A 82 -19.25 3.65 4.26
N LYS A 83 -18.24 3.30 5.05
CA LYS A 83 -17.01 4.09 5.26
C LYS A 83 -15.88 3.68 4.31
N SER A 84 -15.09 4.67 3.88
CA SER A 84 -13.91 4.44 3.02
C SER A 84 -12.72 3.97 3.86
N ARG A 85 -12.14 2.80 3.50
CA ARG A 85 -10.88 2.29 4.09
C ARG A 85 -9.74 3.32 4.02
N GLY A 86 -9.54 3.93 2.86
CA GLY A 86 -8.54 4.99 2.69
C GLY A 86 -8.86 6.27 3.47
N GLY A 87 -10.10 6.43 3.94
CA GLY A 87 -10.47 7.51 4.87
C GLY A 87 -9.87 7.32 6.26
N ILE A 88 -9.65 6.07 6.71
CA ILE A 88 -8.97 5.76 7.98
C ILE A 88 -7.50 6.18 7.89
N VAL A 89 -6.85 5.89 6.77
CA VAL A 89 -5.47 6.32 6.54
C VAL A 89 -5.38 7.85 6.53
N ASN A 90 -6.35 8.52 5.89
CA ASN A 90 -6.44 9.98 5.94
C ASN A 90 -6.59 10.49 7.37
N SER A 91 -7.47 9.90 8.21
CA SER A 91 -7.68 10.40 9.57
C SER A 91 -6.41 10.31 10.44
N PHE A 92 -5.55 9.31 10.19
CA PHE A 92 -4.24 9.24 10.83
C PHE A 92 -3.24 10.25 10.26
N LEU A 93 -3.09 10.31 8.94
CA LEU A 93 -2.07 11.15 8.28
C LEU A 93 -2.37 12.65 8.36
N THR A 94 -3.64 13.05 8.48
CA THR A 94 -4.06 14.46 8.55
C THR A 94 -4.12 15.00 9.99
N THR A 95 -3.68 14.21 10.96
CA THR A 95 -3.47 14.69 12.33
C THR A 95 -2.55 15.90 12.31
N ALA A 96 -2.89 16.95 13.06
CA ALA A 96 -2.15 18.21 13.06
C ALA A 96 -0.63 17.98 13.26
N PRO A 97 0.26 18.68 12.52
CA PRO A 97 1.71 18.51 12.62
C PRO A 97 2.30 18.63 14.03
N ASP A 98 1.71 19.47 14.87
CA ASP A 98 2.12 19.71 16.26
C ASP A 98 1.48 18.73 17.27
N SER A 99 0.63 17.81 16.81
CA SER A 99 -0.01 16.81 17.65
C SER A 99 1.00 15.85 18.26
N ARG A 100 0.86 15.66 19.58
CA ARG A 100 1.64 14.70 20.37
C ARG A 100 0.96 13.33 20.50
N GLU A 101 -0.12 13.10 19.76
CA GLU A 101 -0.83 11.81 19.75
C GLU A 101 0.13 10.66 19.42
N SER A 102 0.24 9.68 20.32
CA SER A 102 1.07 8.49 20.10
C SER A 102 0.44 7.55 19.07
N THR A 103 1.21 6.58 18.58
CA THR A 103 0.68 5.52 17.71
C THR A 103 -0.33 4.67 18.48
N THR A 104 -0.12 4.45 19.79
CA THR A 104 -1.08 3.73 20.64
C THR A 104 -2.40 4.49 20.81
N ASP A 105 -2.35 5.80 21.02
CA ASP A 105 -3.57 6.64 21.12
C ASP A 105 -4.33 6.64 19.80
N SER A 106 -3.61 6.76 18.69
CA SER A 106 -4.17 6.66 17.34
C SER A 106 -4.84 5.30 17.10
N ALA A 107 -4.21 4.20 17.55
CA ALA A 107 -4.77 2.85 17.44
C ALA A 107 -6.06 2.70 18.24
N ARG A 108 -6.08 3.22 19.47
CA ARG A 108 -7.27 3.24 20.33
C ARG A 108 -8.40 4.00 19.65
N ARG A 109 -8.16 5.22 19.18
CA ARG A 109 -9.15 6.03 18.46
C ARG A 109 -9.71 5.31 17.24
N ILE A 110 -8.85 4.73 16.41
CA ILE A 110 -9.31 4.05 15.18
C ILE A 110 -10.15 2.81 15.52
N VAL A 111 -9.72 1.98 16.47
CA VAL A 111 -10.39 0.70 16.79
C VAL A 111 -11.64 0.91 17.64
N GLU A 112 -11.58 1.76 18.66
CA GLU A 112 -12.61 1.88 19.71
C GLU A 112 -13.59 3.05 19.48
N GLU A 113 -13.14 4.18 18.91
CA GLU A 113 -13.96 5.40 18.79
C GLU A 113 -14.54 5.58 17.37
N ASP A 114 -13.68 5.54 16.35
CA ASP A 114 -14.07 5.76 14.96
C ASP A 114 -14.94 4.61 14.40
N GLY A 115 -14.88 3.45 15.04
CA GLY A 115 -15.65 2.25 14.74
C GLY A 115 -15.30 1.66 13.36
N VAL A 116 -14.53 0.57 13.35
CA VAL A 116 -14.12 -0.15 12.13
C VAL A 116 -15.17 -1.14 11.62
N ASN A 117 -16.28 -1.33 12.35
CA ASN A 117 -17.30 -2.35 12.08
C ASN A 117 -18.06 -2.14 10.75
N ASP A 118 -18.21 -0.88 10.30
CA ASP A 118 -18.89 -0.54 9.03
C ASP A 118 -17.92 -0.38 7.84
N VAL A 119 -16.68 -0.82 8.01
CA VAL A 119 -15.62 -0.77 7.01
C VAL A 119 -15.39 -2.19 6.51
N GLY A 120 -15.39 -2.39 5.19
CA GLY A 120 -15.02 -3.68 4.60
C GLY A 120 -13.61 -4.08 5.02
N GLY A 121 -13.29 -5.38 5.03
CA GLY A 121 -12.03 -5.88 5.56
C GLY A 121 -10.79 -5.11 5.10
N PHE A 122 -9.87 -4.87 6.02
CA PHE A 122 -8.57 -4.27 5.74
C PHE A 122 -7.51 -4.71 6.76
N SER A 123 -6.24 -4.54 6.38
CA SER A 123 -5.09 -4.49 7.28
C SER A 123 -4.43 -3.12 7.10
N LEU A 124 -4.20 -2.41 8.20
CA LEU A 124 -3.57 -1.10 8.24
C LEU A 124 -2.29 -1.20 9.07
N LEU A 125 -1.16 -1.00 8.40
CA LEU A 125 0.13 -0.73 9.03
C LEU A 125 0.27 0.78 9.20
N PHE A 126 0.54 1.26 10.40
CA PHE A 126 0.73 2.69 10.63
C PHE A 126 1.53 2.98 11.89
N GLY A 127 2.09 4.18 11.97
CA GLY A 127 2.79 4.65 13.15
C GLY A 127 3.62 5.88 12.83
N ARG A 128 4.33 6.38 13.84
CA ARG A 128 5.28 7.48 13.65
C ARG A 128 6.71 6.92 13.65
N LEU A 129 7.42 7.13 12.55
CA LEU A 129 8.84 6.85 12.46
C LEU A 129 9.59 7.88 13.32
N THR A 130 10.34 7.38 14.30
CA THR A 130 11.18 8.19 15.19
C THR A 130 12.55 7.55 15.32
N ARG A 131 13.58 8.35 15.65
CA ARG A 131 14.87 7.78 16.04
C ARG A 131 14.67 6.83 17.25
N PRO A 132 15.33 5.66 17.26
CA PRO A 132 15.34 4.79 18.42
C PRO A 132 15.86 5.53 19.66
N ASP A 133 15.33 5.18 20.84
CA ASP A 133 15.79 5.74 22.10
C ASP A 133 17.22 5.26 22.45
N GLN A 134 17.73 5.68 23.61
CA GLN A 134 19.07 5.30 24.09
C GLN A 134 19.24 3.78 24.29
N THR A 135 18.14 3.04 24.38
CA THR A 135 18.12 1.57 24.48
C THR A 135 18.07 0.87 23.12
N GLY A 136 17.96 1.65 22.03
CA GLY A 136 17.85 1.16 20.67
C GLY A 136 16.43 0.70 20.30
N VAL A 137 15.42 1.09 21.08
CA VAL A 137 14.01 0.72 20.86
C VAL A 137 13.26 1.91 20.28
N ALA A 138 12.50 1.66 19.21
CA ALA A 138 11.52 2.61 18.68
C ALA A 138 10.11 2.27 19.19
N GLU A 139 9.17 3.22 19.10
CA GLU A 139 7.74 2.95 19.37
C GLU A 139 7.23 1.77 18.52
N GLY A 140 7.70 1.71 17.28
CA GLY A 140 7.35 0.70 16.29
C GLY A 140 6.14 1.13 15.46
N LEU A 141 5.71 0.21 14.60
CA LEU A 141 4.52 0.36 13.76
C LEU A 141 3.44 -0.60 14.23
N ALA A 142 2.23 -0.08 14.36
CA ALA A 142 1.04 -0.83 14.69
C ALA A 142 0.42 -1.45 13.42
N ILE A 143 -0.10 -2.67 13.57
CA ILE A 143 -0.96 -3.32 12.58
C ILE A 143 -2.32 -3.57 13.21
N ILE A 144 -3.35 -3.03 12.57
CA ILE A 144 -4.76 -3.23 12.95
C ILE A 144 -5.58 -3.69 11.75
N SER A 145 -6.74 -4.26 12.04
CA SER A 145 -7.76 -4.62 11.06
C SER A 145 -9.15 -4.27 11.60
N ASN A 146 -10.18 -4.37 10.76
CA ASN A 146 -11.57 -4.32 11.22
C ASN A 146 -11.98 -5.53 12.08
N ARG A 147 -11.06 -6.48 12.31
CA ARG A 147 -11.23 -7.64 13.19
C ARG A 147 -10.37 -7.55 14.46
N THR A 148 -9.66 -6.44 14.66
CA THR A 148 -8.92 -6.16 15.90
C THR A 148 -9.94 -5.83 17.00
N PRO A 149 -9.98 -6.58 18.12
CA PRO A 149 -11.06 -6.45 19.10
C PRO A 149 -11.02 -5.13 19.89
N ASP A 150 -9.82 -4.71 20.29
CA ASP A 150 -9.54 -3.51 21.07
C ASP A 150 -8.04 -3.16 20.95
N VAL A 151 -7.59 -2.09 21.61
CA VAL A 151 -6.18 -1.65 21.57
C VAL A 151 -5.18 -2.70 22.07
N SER A 152 -5.60 -3.65 22.92
CA SER A 152 -4.72 -4.73 23.40
C SER A 152 -4.47 -5.80 22.35
N GLY A 153 -5.34 -5.89 21.33
CA GLY A 153 -5.18 -6.77 20.16
C GLY A 153 -4.32 -6.19 19.04
N VAL A 154 -3.69 -5.03 19.24
CA VAL A 154 -2.81 -4.39 18.25
C VAL A 154 -1.49 -5.15 18.14
N THR A 155 -1.11 -5.51 16.92
CA THR A 155 0.20 -6.12 16.65
C THR A 155 1.24 -5.02 16.43
N TRP A 156 2.41 -5.15 17.06
CA TRP A 156 3.53 -4.21 16.92
C TRP A 156 4.70 -4.87 16.20
N ILE A 157 5.30 -4.13 15.26
CA ILE A 157 6.50 -4.53 14.52
C ILE A 157 7.46 -3.35 14.38
N ALA A 158 8.67 -3.61 13.87
CA ALA A 158 9.71 -2.60 13.67
C ALA A 158 10.07 -1.83 14.96
N GLN A 159 9.98 -2.51 16.11
CA GLN A 159 10.40 -1.94 17.40
C GLN A 159 11.92 -2.04 17.58
N ARG A 160 12.56 -2.97 16.85
CA ARG A 160 13.99 -3.20 16.87
C ARG A 160 14.56 -3.25 15.44
N PRO A 161 15.85 -2.96 15.27
CA PRO A 161 16.56 -3.23 14.02
C PRO A 161 16.58 -4.73 13.70
N GLY A 162 16.71 -5.08 12.42
CA GLY A 162 16.85 -6.48 11.98
C GLY A 162 15.53 -7.20 11.69
N GLU A 163 14.42 -6.48 11.64
CA GLU A 163 13.11 -7.05 11.32
C GLU A 163 12.84 -6.99 9.81
N THR A 164 12.12 -7.97 9.27
CA THR A 164 11.58 -7.97 7.89
C THR A 164 10.20 -8.58 7.94
N HIS A 165 9.19 -7.85 7.43
CA HIS A 165 7.79 -8.26 7.49
C HIS A 165 7.07 -7.95 6.18
N GLY A 166 6.10 -8.79 5.84
CA GLY A 166 5.20 -8.61 4.73
C GLY A 166 3.74 -8.61 5.17
N LEU A 167 2.92 -7.83 4.47
CA LEU A 167 1.48 -7.79 4.64
C LEU A 167 0.79 -7.72 3.28
N SER A 168 -0.37 -8.35 3.19
CA SER A 168 -1.17 -8.45 1.97
C SER A 168 -2.65 -8.40 2.34
N ASN A 169 -3.52 -8.91 1.48
CA ASN A 169 -4.97 -8.88 1.61
C ASN A 169 -5.54 -9.93 2.58
N SER A 170 -4.80 -10.26 3.65
CA SER A 170 -5.19 -11.21 4.69
C SER A 170 -4.72 -10.74 6.06
N HIS A 171 -4.95 -11.54 7.10
CA HIS A 171 -4.51 -11.19 8.45
C HIS A 171 -2.99 -11.19 8.50
N PHE A 172 -2.43 -10.34 9.36
CA PHE A 172 -0.99 -10.32 9.54
C PHE A 172 -0.48 -11.69 10.05
N GLY A 173 0.67 -12.12 9.54
CA GLY A 173 1.24 -13.45 9.82
C GLY A 173 0.61 -14.61 9.04
N ASP A 174 -0.30 -14.36 8.09
CA ASP A 174 -0.83 -15.40 7.20
C ASP A 174 0.24 -15.86 6.19
N SER A 175 0.94 -16.94 6.53
CA SER A 175 1.97 -17.54 5.69
C SER A 175 1.41 -18.38 4.53
N THR A 176 0.08 -18.48 4.38
CA THR A 176 -0.55 -19.23 3.26
C THR A 176 -0.55 -18.44 1.95
N TRP A 177 -0.08 -17.20 1.94
CA TRP A 177 0.02 -16.33 0.78
C TRP A 177 1.46 -16.33 0.24
N PRO A 178 1.77 -17.06 -0.84
CA PRO A 178 3.15 -17.23 -1.32
C PRO A 178 3.83 -15.91 -1.69
N LYS A 179 3.07 -14.91 -2.15
CA LYS A 179 3.62 -13.57 -2.44
C LYS A 179 4.23 -12.88 -1.22
N VAL A 180 3.70 -13.12 -0.02
CA VAL A 180 4.16 -12.49 1.22
C VAL A 180 5.49 -13.11 1.62
N THR A 181 5.52 -14.43 1.78
CA THR A 181 6.74 -15.16 2.17
C THR A 181 7.84 -15.04 1.12
N THR A 182 7.48 -15.04 -0.17
CA THR A 182 8.42 -14.77 -1.27
C THR A 182 8.93 -13.33 -1.22
N GLY A 183 8.05 -12.36 -1.00
CA GLY A 183 8.42 -10.95 -0.92
C GLY A 183 9.35 -10.65 0.25
N GLU A 184 9.08 -11.17 1.44
CA GLU A 184 9.96 -11.05 2.61
C GLU A 184 11.35 -11.61 2.32
N ARG A 185 11.42 -12.83 1.75
CA ARG A 185 12.67 -13.48 1.39
C ARG A 185 13.46 -12.67 0.37
N LEU A 186 12.80 -12.17 -0.69
CA LEU A 186 13.45 -11.39 -1.74
C LEU A 186 13.93 -10.03 -1.22
N LEU A 187 13.11 -9.32 -0.43
CA LEU A 187 13.51 -8.05 0.17
C LEU A 187 14.71 -8.22 1.10
N LYS A 188 14.71 -9.28 1.93
CA LYS A 188 15.85 -9.60 2.78
C LYS A 188 17.11 -9.86 1.96
N GLN A 189 17.01 -10.65 0.89
CA GLN A 189 18.13 -10.93 0.00
C GLN A 189 18.69 -9.64 -0.62
N VAL A 190 17.83 -8.77 -1.16
CA VAL A 190 18.24 -7.48 -1.75
C VAL A 190 18.97 -6.61 -0.72
N VAL A 191 18.44 -6.50 0.50
CA VAL A 191 19.05 -5.71 1.57
C VAL A 191 20.41 -6.28 2.00
N ASP A 192 20.52 -7.59 2.16
CA ASP A 192 21.76 -8.25 2.58
C ASP A 192 22.84 -8.13 1.49
N GLU A 193 22.48 -8.33 0.21
CA GLU A 193 23.40 -8.20 -0.93
C GLU A 193 23.86 -6.74 -1.14
N HIS A 194 22.92 -5.78 -1.09
CA HIS A 194 23.24 -4.36 -1.19
C HIS A 194 24.17 -3.92 -0.05
N ALA A 195 23.91 -4.38 1.18
CA ALA A 195 24.72 -4.03 2.34
C ALA A 195 26.18 -4.52 2.25
N GLN A 196 26.42 -5.61 1.54
CA GLN A 196 27.76 -6.20 1.38
C GLN A 196 28.54 -5.61 0.17
N LYS A 197 27.84 -4.96 -0.76
CA LYS A 197 28.44 -4.42 -1.98
C LYS A 197 29.12 -3.08 -1.69
N SER A 198 30.45 -3.06 -1.77
CA SER A 198 31.23 -1.81 -1.64
C SER A 198 30.87 -0.83 -2.75
N GLY A 199 30.60 0.43 -2.37
CA GLY A 199 30.23 1.50 -3.30
C GLY A 199 28.81 1.39 -3.86
N ALA A 200 27.94 0.54 -3.30
CA ALA A 200 26.54 0.46 -3.69
C ALA A 200 25.81 1.79 -3.44
N THR A 201 24.94 2.16 -4.37
CA THR A 201 24.24 3.45 -4.33
C THR A 201 22.77 3.31 -3.94
N GLU A 202 22.18 4.38 -3.40
CA GLU A 202 20.73 4.43 -3.10
C GLU A 202 19.88 4.04 -4.31
N ASN A 203 20.22 4.52 -5.52
CA ASN A 203 19.47 4.22 -6.73
C ASN A 203 19.51 2.72 -7.07
N GLU A 204 20.66 2.06 -6.88
CA GLU A 204 20.77 0.61 -7.08
C GLU A 204 19.87 -0.16 -6.13
N LEU A 205 19.80 0.25 -4.85
CA LEU A 205 18.88 -0.36 -3.87
C LEU A 205 17.42 -0.17 -4.29
N VAL A 206 17.04 1.06 -4.64
CA VAL A 206 15.67 1.39 -5.08
C VAL A 206 15.28 0.56 -6.30
N ASP A 207 16.15 0.44 -7.30
CA ASP A 207 15.89 -0.35 -8.50
C ASP A 207 15.78 -1.86 -8.22
N GLN A 208 16.61 -2.41 -7.34
CA GLN A 208 16.51 -3.81 -6.90
C GLN A 208 15.21 -4.09 -6.12
N ILE A 209 14.76 -3.14 -5.29
CA ILE A 209 13.46 -3.25 -4.61
C ILE A 209 12.32 -3.19 -5.63
N PHE A 210 12.37 -2.30 -6.62
CA PHE A 210 11.37 -2.27 -7.70
C PHE A 210 11.37 -3.56 -8.53
N HIS A 211 12.53 -4.19 -8.74
CA HIS A 211 12.60 -5.50 -9.36
C HIS A 211 11.86 -6.56 -8.53
N THR A 212 12.05 -6.54 -7.21
CA THR A 212 11.31 -7.41 -6.27
C THR A 212 9.79 -7.18 -6.38
N LEU A 213 9.35 -5.93 -6.42
CA LEU A 213 7.94 -5.55 -6.61
C LEU A 213 7.38 -5.95 -7.98
N SER A 214 8.23 -6.32 -8.93
CA SER A 214 7.85 -6.67 -10.31
C SER A 214 7.90 -8.18 -10.58
N VAL A 215 8.10 -9.01 -9.54
CA VAL A 215 8.12 -10.47 -9.68
C VAL A 215 6.71 -11.02 -9.97
N ASP A 216 6.53 -11.49 -11.20
CA ASP A 216 5.32 -12.16 -11.70
C ASP A 216 5.46 -13.69 -11.59
N THR A 217 4.65 -14.32 -10.75
CA THR A 217 4.55 -15.78 -10.61
C THR A 217 3.16 -16.30 -10.99
N LEU A 218 2.32 -15.45 -11.60
CA LEU A 218 0.98 -15.89 -11.97
C LEU A 218 1.02 -16.96 -13.06
N PRO A 219 0.22 -18.04 -12.91
CA PRO A 219 -0.04 -18.91 -14.03
C PRO A 219 -0.72 -18.11 -15.15
N ARG A 220 -0.27 -18.30 -16.39
CA ARG A 220 -0.97 -17.75 -17.56
C ARG A 220 -2.33 -18.42 -17.66
N ARG A 221 -3.40 -17.61 -17.60
CA ARG A 221 -4.78 -18.10 -17.67
C ARG A 221 -5.00 -18.90 -18.96
N LYS A 222 -5.67 -20.04 -18.85
CA LYS A 222 -6.05 -20.84 -20.02
C LYS A 222 -7.40 -20.40 -20.55
N SER A 223 -7.63 -20.56 -21.85
CA SER A 223 -8.92 -20.24 -22.47
C SER A 223 -10.05 -21.01 -21.78
N GLY A 224 -11.10 -20.32 -21.35
CA GLY A 224 -12.26 -20.90 -20.66
C GLY A 224 -12.11 -21.12 -19.16
N GLU A 225 -10.98 -20.71 -18.55
CA GLU A 225 -10.82 -20.73 -17.09
C GLU A 225 -11.69 -19.64 -16.45
N ASP A 226 -12.43 -19.99 -15.40
CA ASP A 226 -13.32 -19.06 -14.69
C ASP A 226 -12.53 -17.89 -14.09
N TRP A 227 -13.02 -16.66 -14.29
CA TRP A 227 -12.42 -15.46 -13.73
C TRP A 227 -12.38 -15.48 -12.20
N GLU A 228 -13.44 -15.94 -11.55
CA GLU A 228 -13.53 -15.99 -10.08
C GLU A 228 -12.49 -16.94 -9.50
N ILE A 229 -12.27 -18.07 -10.19
CA ILE A 229 -11.22 -19.03 -9.86
C ILE A 229 -9.84 -18.42 -10.14
N TYR A 230 -9.67 -17.71 -11.24
CA TYR A 230 -8.39 -17.09 -11.59
C TYR A 230 -7.98 -15.99 -10.60
N VAL A 231 -8.94 -15.21 -10.08
CA VAL A 231 -8.71 -14.23 -9.01
C VAL A 231 -8.13 -14.91 -7.77
N LEU A 232 -8.42 -16.19 -7.49
CA LEU A 232 -7.77 -16.92 -6.40
C LEU A 232 -6.25 -17.01 -6.55
N GLN A 233 -5.73 -17.00 -7.77
CA GLN A 233 -4.31 -17.12 -8.07
C GLN A 233 -3.53 -15.83 -7.79
N LEU A 234 -4.19 -14.67 -7.68
CA LEU A 234 -3.53 -13.38 -7.43
C LEU A 234 -2.76 -13.34 -6.09
N ARG A 235 -3.06 -14.24 -5.14
CA ARG A 235 -2.30 -14.38 -3.89
C ARG A 235 -0.89 -14.94 -4.08
N ASN A 236 -0.59 -15.52 -5.24
CA ASN A 236 0.69 -16.18 -5.49
C ASN A 236 1.78 -15.22 -5.97
N SER A 237 1.39 -14.08 -6.56
CA SER A 237 2.29 -13.16 -7.23
C SER A 237 2.40 -11.81 -6.54
N ILE A 238 3.60 -11.22 -6.56
CA ILE A 238 3.88 -9.88 -6.05
C ILE A 238 3.40 -8.85 -7.08
N PHE A 239 3.71 -9.08 -8.34
CA PHE A 239 3.27 -8.27 -9.47
C PHE A 239 2.07 -8.89 -10.17
N ILE A 240 1.07 -8.05 -10.46
CA ILE A 240 -0.12 -8.45 -11.20
C ILE A 240 -0.08 -7.79 -12.58
N PRO A 241 0.23 -8.56 -13.66
CA PRO A 241 0.08 -8.05 -15.03
C PRO A 241 -1.39 -7.72 -15.31
N LYS A 242 -1.66 -7.02 -16.43
CA LYS A 242 -3.04 -6.77 -16.87
C LYS A 242 -3.79 -8.10 -17.04
N VAL A 243 -4.90 -8.22 -16.32
CA VAL A 243 -5.82 -9.35 -16.38
C VAL A 243 -7.25 -8.81 -16.50
N GLY A 244 -8.11 -9.45 -17.32
CA GLY A 244 -9.47 -8.98 -17.66
C GLY A 244 -9.56 -8.04 -18.88
N GLY A 245 -10.78 -7.72 -19.36
CA GLY A 245 -11.06 -6.81 -20.51
C GLY A 245 -12.07 -7.35 -21.55
N GLN A 246 -12.46 -6.52 -22.54
CA GLN A 246 -13.53 -6.75 -23.54
C GLN A 246 -13.38 -7.97 -24.48
N ALA A 247 -12.41 -8.86 -24.26
CA ALA A 247 -12.35 -10.15 -24.96
C ALA A 247 -13.12 -11.26 -24.25
N GLU A 248 -13.84 -10.98 -23.16
CA GLU A 248 -14.64 -12.00 -22.47
C GLU A 248 -15.97 -11.41 -21.99
N LYS A 249 -17.01 -11.56 -22.83
CA LYS A 249 -18.40 -11.59 -22.34
C LYS A 249 -18.62 -12.90 -21.59
N LEU A 250 -19.44 -12.82 -20.54
CA LEU A 250 -19.92 -13.85 -19.60
C LEU A 250 -19.02 -13.90 -18.34
N ALA A 251 -19.46 -13.56 -17.12
CA ALA A 251 -20.79 -13.47 -16.55
C ALA A 251 -20.98 -12.19 -15.71
N SER A 252 -22.23 -11.74 -15.68
CA SER A 252 -22.75 -10.69 -14.82
C SER A 252 -22.70 -11.12 -13.36
N ASP A 253 -21.98 -10.37 -12.50
CA ASP A 253 -22.40 -10.03 -11.12
C ASP A 253 -21.39 -9.14 -10.31
N GLU A 254 -20.47 -8.42 -10.96
CA GLU A 254 -19.62 -7.39 -10.28
C GLU A 254 -20.00 -5.93 -10.61
N VAL A 255 -21.28 -5.64 -10.90
CA VAL A 255 -21.72 -4.26 -11.23
C VAL A 255 -22.22 -3.48 -9.99
N HIS A 256 -22.26 -4.07 -8.80
CA HIS A 256 -22.90 -3.41 -7.65
C HIS A 256 -22.07 -2.38 -6.87
N ALA A 257 -20.79 -2.16 -7.17
CA ALA A 257 -20.00 -1.07 -6.55
C ALA A 257 -19.96 0.23 -7.38
N ALA A 258 -20.45 0.22 -8.62
CA ALA A 258 -20.33 1.35 -9.56
C ALA A 258 -21.63 2.17 -9.73
N GLN A 259 -22.73 1.79 -9.10
CA GLN A 259 -24.01 2.48 -9.27
C GLN A 259 -24.54 3.07 -7.96
N SER A 260 -24.07 4.28 -7.65
CA SER A 260 -24.80 5.26 -6.82
C SER A 260 -24.48 6.69 -7.30
N ILE A 261 -25.21 7.08 -8.35
CA ILE A 261 -25.77 8.41 -8.75
C ILE A 261 -25.10 9.66 -8.10
N HIS A 262 -24.39 10.57 -8.81
CA HIS A 262 -24.90 11.54 -9.80
C HIS A 262 -23.81 12.11 -10.78
N LYS A 263 -24.13 12.02 -12.08
CA LYS A 263 -23.94 12.95 -13.23
C LYS A 263 -22.61 13.70 -13.56
N VAL A 264 -22.12 13.31 -14.76
CA VAL A 264 -21.46 14.04 -15.88
C VAL A 264 -20.00 14.50 -15.73
N GLU A 265 -19.07 13.75 -16.33
CA GLU A 265 -18.23 14.20 -17.47
C GLU A 265 -17.38 13.04 -18.06
N SER A 266 -17.20 13.07 -19.39
CA SER A 266 -16.49 12.15 -20.31
C SER A 266 -16.95 10.67 -20.35
N ARG A 267 -17.87 10.36 -21.27
CA ARG A 267 -18.55 9.06 -21.40
C ARG A 267 -18.09 8.24 -22.64
N SER A 268 -16.80 8.20 -22.97
CA SER A 268 -16.36 7.48 -24.19
C SER A 268 -15.00 6.76 -24.16
N GLU A 269 -14.34 6.61 -23.01
CA GLU A 269 -12.99 5.96 -22.97
C GLU A 269 -12.77 5.05 -21.75
N ARG A 270 -13.45 5.31 -20.62
CA ARG A 270 -13.36 4.45 -19.41
C ARG A 270 -14.08 3.10 -19.56
N GLU A 271 -14.94 2.96 -20.57
CA GLU A 271 -15.64 1.70 -20.87
C GLU A 271 -14.67 0.63 -21.41
N ASP A 272 -13.52 1.03 -22.00
CA ASP A 272 -12.53 0.09 -22.56
C ASP A 272 -11.58 -0.50 -21.51
N LEU A 273 -11.43 0.17 -20.35
CA LEU A 273 -10.67 -0.32 -19.18
C LEU A 273 -11.56 -1.04 -18.16
N ALA A 274 -12.88 -1.09 -18.40
CA ALA A 274 -13.81 -1.74 -17.51
C ALA A 274 -13.44 -3.23 -17.37
N GLY A 275 -13.25 -3.68 -16.12
CA GLY A 275 -12.87 -5.05 -15.80
C GLY A 275 -11.38 -5.37 -15.93
N VAL A 276 -10.51 -4.44 -16.31
CA VAL A 276 -9.06 -4.67 -16.33
C VAL A 276 -8.46 -4.41 -14.94
N TYR A 277 -7.81 -5.43 -14.37
CA TYR A 277 -7.14 -5.39 -13.06
C TYR A 277 -5.63 -5.56 -13.21
N ALA A 278 -4.82 -4.79 -12.48
CA ALA A 278 -3.36 -4.88 -12.52
C ALA A 278 -2.69 -4.16 -11.33
N THR A 279 -1.37 -4.34 -11.17
CA THR A 279 -0.54 -3.47 -10.34
C THR A 279 -0.44 -2.08 -10.95
N GLN A 280 -1.09 -1.07 -10.35
CA GLN A 280 -1.10 0.30 -10.87
C GLN A 280 0.10 1.13 -10.43
N LYS A 281 0.47 0.97 -9.16
CA LYS A 281 1.48 1.80 -8.49
C LYS A 281 2.44 0.90 -7.75
N GLN A 282 3.73 1.24 -7.83
CA GLN A 282 4.76 0.68 -6.98
C GLN A 282 5.39 1.82 -6.19
N THR A 283 5.58 1.67 -4.90
CA THR A 283 6.19 2.70 -4.06
C THR A 283 7.32 2.10 -3.23
N VAL A 284 8.44 2.81 -3.16
CA VAL A 284 9.58 2.52 -2.28
C VAL A 284 9.82 3.74 -1.39
N ILE A 285 9.95 3.52 -0.09
CA ILE A 285 10.30 4.55 0.89
C ILE A 285 11.53 4.07 1.64
N LEU A 286 12.59 4.87 1.61
CA LEU A 286 13.79 4.68 2.41
C LEU A 286 13.85 5.79 3.47
N VAL A 287 14.22 5.45 4.70
CA VAL A 287 14.54 6.41 5.76
C VAL A 287 15.90 6.07 6.30
N ASP A 288 16.87 6.98 6.15
CA ASP A 288 18.22 6.79 6.69
C ASP A 288 18.26 6.98 8.22
N HIS A 289 19.41 6.72 8.84
CA HIS A 289 19.57 6.89 10.29
C HIS A 289 19.56 8.36 10.75
N ASP A 290 19.63 9.32 9.82
CA ASP A 290 19.53 10.75 10.06
C ASP A 290 18.12 11.30 9.82
N GLY A 291 17.18 10.43 9.42
CA GLY A 291 15.76 10.77 9.24
C GLY A 291 15.46 11.35 7.86
N ASN A 292 16.38 11.26 6.91
CA ASN A 292 16.12 11.67 5.54
C ASN A 292 15.29 10.60 4.83
N VAL A 293 14.16 11.03 4.29
CA VAL A 293 13.24 10.19 3.51
C VAL A 293 13.59 10.30 2.04
N THR A 294 13.69 9.17 1.36
CA THR A 294 13.59 9.04 -0.10
C THR A 294 12.31 8.28 -0.42
N PHE A 295 11.28 8.98 -0.92
CA PHE A 295 10.01 8.40 -1.37
C PHE A 295 10.02 8.35 -2.90
N THR A 296 9.89 7.16 -3.49
CA THR A 296 9.81 6.97 -4.95
C THR A 296 8.56 6.19 -5.32
N GLU A 297 7.69 6.76 -6.16
CA GLU A 297 6.53 6.06 -6.75
C GLU A 297 6.71 5.88 -8.26
N LYS A 298 6.46 4.68 -8.77
CA LYS A 298 6.29 4.37 -10.19
C LYS A 298 4.81 4.19 -10.51
N THR A 299 4.29 4.95 -11.46
CA THR A 299 2.99 4.70 -12.07
C THR A 299 3.15 3.84 -13.31
N LEU A 300 2.55 2.66 -13.33
CA LEU A 300 2.79 1.69 -14.42
C LEU A 300 1.87 1.87 -15.61
N TYR A 301 0.72 2.50 -15.41
CA TYR A 301 -0.27 2.73 -16.45
C TYR A 301 -0.71 4.18 -16.48
N THR A 302 -0.78 4.76 -17.68
CA THR A 302 -1.44 6.05 -17.91
C THR A 302 -2.89 6.01 -17.41
N ARG A 303 -3.51 7.19 -17.28
CA ARG A 303 -4.97 7.31 -17.06
C ARG A 303 -5.81 6.60 -18.13
N ASN A 304 -5.23 6.38 -19.31
CA ASN A 304 -5.85 5.68 -20.44
C ASN A 304 -5.54 4.17 -20.43
N GLY A 305 -4.90 3.67 -19.36
CA GLY A 305 -4.56 2.28 -19.17
C GLY A 305 -3.45 1.75 -20.07
N ASN A 306 -2.86 2.56 -20.95
CA ASN A 306 -1.65 2.19 -21.69
C ASN A 306 -0.47 2.04 -20.73
N ALA A 307 0.40 1.06 -20.98
CA ALA A 307 1.64 0.91 -20.23
C ALA A 307 2.48 2.17 -20.42
N ASN A 308 2.95 2.77 -19.33
CA ASN A 308 3.93 3.84 -19.40
C ASN A 308 5.23 3.22 -19.93
N GLY A 309 5.74 3.75 -21.06
CA GLY A 309 6.89 3.21 -21.80
C GLY A 309 8.25 3.35 -21.11
N GLY A 310 8.34 3.10 -19.80
CA GLY A 310 9.58 2.89 -19.06
C GLY A 310 10.05 4.04 -18.17
N GLU A 311 9.81 5.31 -18.51
CA GLU A 311 10.43 6.44 -17.76
C GLU A 311 9.49 7.59 -17.35
N GLU A 312 8.33 7.77 -17.99
CA GLU A 312 7.59 9.05 -17.90
C GLU A 312 6.73 9.29 -16.63
N ASP A 313 6.69 8.39 -15.65
CA ASP A 313 5.91 8.64 -14.42
C ASP A 313 6.51 8.01 -13.16
N VAL A 314 7.83 8.19 -13.00
CA VAL A 314 8.53 7.98 -11.73
C VAL A 314 8.65 9.31 -11.01
N ARG A 315 8.20 9.36 -9.75
CA ARG A 315 8.29 10.56 -8.91
C ARG A 315 9.11 10.24 -7.68
N THR A 316 10.14 11.04 -7.44
CA THR A 316 10.99 10.94 -6.25
C THR A 316 10.91 12.22 -5.42
N PHE A 317 10.66 12.08 -4.14
CA PHE A 317 10.62 13.16 -3.16
C PHE A 317 11.65 12.87 -2.08
N LYS A 318 12.45 13.89 -1.74
CA LYS A 318 13.43 13.82 -0.65
C LYS A 318 13.16 14.91 0.37
N PHE A 319 13.05 14.54 1.64
CA PHE A 319 12.82 15.47 2.73
C PHE A 319 13.24 14.86 4.07
N PRO A 320 13.71 15.66 5.04
CA PRO A 320 13.95 15.18 6.40
C PRO A 320 12.64 15.02 7.18
N ILE A 321 12.59 14.04 8.07
CA ILE A 321 11.54 13.95 9.10
C ILE A 321 11.76 15.07 10.12
N GLU A 322 10.75 15.90 10.32
CA GLU A 322 10.71 16.96 11.31
C GLU A 322 10.70 16.36 12.72
N GLY A 323 11.73 16.67 13.50
CA GLY A 323 11.86 16.18 14.88
C GLY A 323 12.41 14.75 15.00
N TRP A 324 13.15 14.27 13.99
CA TRP A 324 13.81 12.95 13.98
C TRP A 324 14.74 12.70 15.17
#